data_AF-A0A5B7YII1-F1
#
_entry.id   AF-A0A5B7YII1-F1
#
_cell.length_a   1.000
_cell.length_b   1.000
_cell.length_c   1.000
_cell.angle_alpha   90.00
_cell.angle_beta   90.00
_cell.angle_gamma   90.00
#
_symmetry.space_group_name_H-M   'P 1'
#
loop_
_entity.id
_entity.type
_entity.pdbx_description
1 polymer ?
#
loop_
_entity_poly.entity_id
_entity_poly.type
_entity_poly.pdbx_seq_one_letter_code
_entity_poly.pdbx_strand_id
1 'polypeptide(L)'
;MGFKEIAALGVFLATGQACAIDAGCPELSDLVSEKFKGQCVGDYLTFRDFKNSSITISAYEVSPFHTWGNPRYRDYDSEVGLKKNEALTQAKSLHWDYGHLANEKITSADIKSRFLSFNRVPMPPTLNRSEGVWNELEKYEIKMAKELGPLKVLAGYSYNNDSKQHYYFKIYISEHQTTASFLIPGNYGEGSIQSHISSMQCIEQTIDESIFNGQSNLVAETYNDFAFTPHVWTAGNNDRLGCEVGGDI
;
A
#
# COMPACT_ATOMS: atom_id res chain seq x y z
N MET A 1 70.09 -2.73 -4.15
CA MET A 1 69.41 -1.53 -3.60
C MET A 1 68.25 -1.25 -4.51
N GLY A 2 66.97 -1.29 -4.14
CA GLY A 2 66.30 -1.34 -2.85
C GLY A 2 64.91 -0.77 -3.12
N PHE A 3 63.88 -1.52 -2.74
CA PHE A 3 62.45 -1.25 -2.87
C PHE A 3 62.01 0.22 -2.67
N LYS A 4 60.98 0.65 -3.41
CA LYS A 4 59.66 0.92 -2.82
C LYS A 4 58.58 1.18 -3.86
N GLU A 5 57.71 0.20 -3.99
CA GLU A 5 56.30 0.35 -4.32
C GLU A 5 55.66 1.36 -3.36
N ILE A 6 54.94 2.34 -3.89
CA ILE A 6 53.73 2.86 -3.25
C ILE A 6 52.69 2.93 -4.36
N ALA A 7 51.96 1.83 -4.53
CA ALA A 7 50.64 1.88 -5.13
C ALA A 7 49.81 2.81 -4.25
N ALA A 8 49.51 4.02 -4.75
CA ALA A 8 48.50 4.87 -4.17
C ALA A 8 47.17 4.14 -4.33
N LEU A 9 46.80 3.38 -3.30
CA LEU A 9 45.47 2.86 -3.07
C LEU A 9 44.57 4.10 -2.85
N GLY A 10 44.15 4.71 -3.95
CA GLY A 10 43.07 5.68 -3.96
C GLY A 10 41.80 4.93 -3.59
N VAL A 11 41.53 4.85 -2.30
CA VAL A 11 40.20 4.52 -1.76
C VAL A 11 39.27 5.63 -2.25
N PHE A 12 38.77 5.49 -3.47
CA PHE A 12 37.48 6.06 -3.79
C PHE A 12 36.49 5.23 -2.99
N LEU A 13 36.18 5.76 -1.80
CA LEU A 13 34.91 5.54 -1.15
C LEU A 13 33.85 5.66 -2.25
N ALA A 14 33.33 4.52 -2.68
CA ALA A 14 32.00 4.45 -3.25
C ALA A 14 31.08 4.93 -2.13
N THR A 15 30.92 6.26 -2.02
CA THR A 15 29.74 6.85 -1.42
C THR A 15 28.61 6.36 -2.30
N GLY A 16 28.07 5.19 -1.94
CA GLY A 16 26.86 4.60 -2.50
C GLY A 16 25.65 5.47 -2.16
N GLN A 17 25.69 6.72 -2.60
CA GLN A 17 24.51 7.49 -2.95
C GLN A 17 24.33 7.30 -4.45
N ALA A 18 24.10 6.05 -4.85
CA ALA A 18 23.34 5.82 -6.05
C ALA A 18 21.95 6.37 -5.73
N CYS A 19 21.62 7.49 -6.37
CA CYS A 19 20.29 8.09 -6.39
C CYS A 19 19.26 7.02 -6.73
N ALA A 20 18.62 6.44 -5.72
CA ALA A 20 17.54 5.47 -5.85
C ALA A 20 16.23 6.08 -5.33
N ILE A 21 15.90 7.30 -5.77
CA ILE A 21 14.68 7.99 -5.32
C ILE A 21 13.73 8.35 -6.48
N ASP A 22 14.17 8.33 -7.75
CA ASP A 22 13.29 8.62 -8.89
C ASP A 22 12.91 7.40 -9.78
N ALA A 23 13.47 6.20 -9.52
CA ALA A 23 13.35 5.08 -10.46
C ALA A 23 12.14 4.14 -10.23
N GLY A 24 11.51 4.12 -9.04
CA GLY A 24 10.45 3.15 -8.73
C GLY A 24 9.02 3.61 -9.05
N CYS A 25 8.81 4.92 -9.17
CA CYS A 25 7.49 5.51 -9.40
C CYS A 25 6.83 5.13 -10.73
N PRO A 26 7.55 5.10 -11.88
CA PRO A 26 6.97 4.76 -13.17
C PRO A 26 6.42 3.33 -13.20
N GLU A 27 7.14 2.36 -12.65
CA GLU A 27 6.69 0.95 -12.64
C GLU A 27 5.47 0.71 -11.74
N LEU A 28 5.31 1.51 -10.69
CA LEU A 28 4.13 1.46 -9.82
C LEU A 28 2.88 2.04 -10.49
N SER A 29 3.06 2.93 -11.48
CA SER A 29 1.95 3.50 -12.23
C SER A 29 1.24 2.45 -13.10
N ASP A 30 1.95 1.40 -13.52
CA ASP A 30 1.39 0.31 -14.31
C ASP A 30 0.40 -0.57 -13.53
N LEU A 31 0.30 -0.43 -12.20
CA LEU A 31 -0.67 -1.17 -11.38
C LEU A 31 -2.08 -0.55 -11.40
N VAL A 32 -2.16 0.75 -11.67
CA VAL A 32 -3.39 1.54 -11.53
C VAL A 32 -3.83 2.06 -12.89
N SER A 33 -5.13 2.02 -13.15
CA SER A 33 -5.75 2.50 -14.38
C SER A 33 -5.33 3.95 -14.69
N GLU A 34 -5.03 4.23 -15.97
CA GLU A 34 -4.62 5.55 -16.48
C GLU A 34 -5.64 6.67 -16.21
N LYS A 35 -6.89 6.32 -15.87
CA LYS A 35 -7.90 7.30 -15.45
C LYS A 35 -7.51 8.02 -14.16
N PHE A 36 -6.69 7.38 -13.32
CA PHE A 36 -6.15 7.98 -12.12
C PHE A 36 -4.81 8.65 -12.43
N LYS A 37 -4.71 9.94 -12.13
CA LYS A 37 -3.44 10.66 -12.24
C LYS A 37 -2.63 10.49 -10.95
N GLY A 38 -1.58 9.69 -11.04
CA GLY A 38 -0.64 9.48 -9.93
C GLY A 38 0.26 10.68 -9.70
N GLN A 39 0.64 10.90 -8.44
CA GLN A 39 1.67 11.85 -8.02
C GLN A 39 2.72 11.11 -7.20
N CYS A 40 3.98 11.21 -7.61
CA CYS A 40 5.10 10.70 -6.84
C CYS A 40 5.33 11.55 -5.61
N VAL A 41 5.42 10.89 -4.47
CA VAL A 41 5.79 11.50 -3.21
C VAL A 41 6.84 10.62 -2.55
N GLY A 42 8.11 10.98 -2.73
CA GLY A 42 9.17 10.22 -2.12
C GLY A 42 9.32 8.83 -2.71
N ASP A 43 9.06 7.82 -1.88
CA ASP A 43 9.18 6.40 -2.21
C ASP A 43 7.84 5.73 -2.57
N TYR A 44 6.77 6.51 -2.74
CA TYR A 44 5.46 5.99 -3.12
C TYR A 44 4.72 6.89 -4.12
N LEU A 45 3.78 6.29 -4.83
CA LEU A 45 2.90 6.93 -5.79
C LEU A 45 1.49 7.01 -5.19
N THR A 46 0.91 8.21 -5.12
CA THR A 46 -0.47 8.37 -4.63
C THR A 46 -1.39 8.78 -5.77
N PHE A 47 -2.60 8.24 -5.77
CA PHE A 47 -3.66 8.57 -6.71
C PHE A 47 -4.85 9.08 -5.93
N ARG A 48 -5.31 10.29 -6.27
CA ARG A 48 -6.54 10.87 -5.72
C ARG A 48 -7.41 11.31 -6.88
N ASP A 49 -8.62 10.77 -6.94
CA ASP A 49 -9.65 11.35 -7.79
C ASP A 49 -10.32 12.50 -7.02
N PHE A 50 -9.98 13.73 -7.39
CA PHE A 50 -10.60 14.93 -6.80
C PHE A 50 -11.95 15.29 -7.45
N LYS A 51 -12.40 14.55 -8.48
CA LYS A 51 -13.56 14.95 -9.28
C LYS A 51 -14.80 14.10 -9.03
N ASN A 52 -14.68 12.77 -8.96
CA ASN A 52 -15.87 11.91 -9.07
C ASN A 52 -15.95 10.77 -8.05
N SER A 53 -14.84 10.26 -7.54
CA SER A 53 -14.82 9.12 -6.63
C SER A 53 -14.12 9.45 -5.32
N SER A 54 -14.70 9.04 -4.19
CA SER A 54 -14.08 9.15 -2.86
C SER A 54 -12.96 8.10 -2.69
N ILE A 55 -12.15 7.89 -3.73
CA ILE A 55 -11.13 6.85 -3.82
C ILE A 55 -9.75 7.48 -3.70
N THR A 56 -8.96 6.92 -2.78
CA THR A 56 -7.55 7.27 -2.60
C THR A 56 -6.73 5.99 -2.62
N ILE A 57 -5.65 5.99 -3.40
CA ILE A 57 -4.76 4.84 -3.57
C ILE A 57 -3.31 5.28 -3.30
N SER A 58 -2.51 4.39 -2.74
CA SER A 58 -1.06 4.50 -2.67
C SER A 58 -0.42 3.20 -3.16
N ALA A 59 0.53 3.33 -4.08
CA ALA A 59 1.37 2.26 -4.59
C ALA A 59 2.81 2.47 -4.09
N TYR A 60 3.45 1.42 -3.59
CA TYR A 60 4.83 1.47 -3.09
C TYR A 60 5.48 0.08 -3.12
N GLU A 61 6.80 0.06 -2.93
CA GLU A 61 7.55 -1.19 -2.83
C GLU A 61 7.99 -1.47 -1.39
N VAL A 62 8.02 -2.76 -1.04
CA VAL A 62 8.54 -3.27 0.23
C VAL A 62 9.67 -4.25 -0.06
N SER A 63 10.86 -3.91 0.41
CA SER A 63 12.07 -4.73 0.24
C SER A 63 12.29 -5.68 1.44
N PRO A 64 12.95 -6.84 1.24
CA PRO A 64 13.37 -7.73 2.33
C PRO A 64 14.21 -7.04 3.43
N PHE A 65 14.89 -5.94 3.09
CA PHE A 65 15.74 -5.19 4.01
C PHE A 65 14.99 -4.19 4.87
N HIS A 66 13.72 -3.90 4.54
CA HIS A 66 12.90 -3.03 5.36
C HIS A 66 12.61 -3.66 6.74
N THR A 67 12.57 -2.80 7.75
CA THR A 67 12.25 -3.20 9.13
C THR A 67 11.03 -2.45 9.64
N TRP A 68 10.34 -3.08 10.59
CA TRP A 68 9.24 -2.46 11.31
C TRP A 68 9.79 -1.46 12.31
N GLY A 69 9.48 -0.19 12.09
CA GLY A 69 9.76 0.93 12.98
C GLY A 69 8.49 1.52 13.58
N ASN A 70 8.65 2.38 14.58
CA ASN A 70 7.57 3.25 15.04
C ASN A 70 8.04 4.71 15.00
N PRO A 71 8.27 5.26 13.79
CA PRO A 71 8.72 6.62 13.65
C PRO A 71 7.68 7.58 14.21
N ARG A 72 8.13 8.56 15.00
CA ARG A 72 7.29 9.60 15.56
C ARG A 72 7.51 10.89 14.79
N TYR A 73 6.79 11.06 13.69
CA TYR A 73 6.74 12.33 12.97
C TYR A 73 5.43 13.05 13.29
N ARG A 74 5.53 14.34 13.63
CA ARG A 74 4.37 15.23 13.70
C ARG A 74 4.16 15.86 12.33
N ASP A 75 2.89 15.93 11.95
CA ASP A 75 2.30 16.56 10.76
C ASP A 75 3.22 17.54 10.04
N TYR A 76 3.68 17.15 8.84
CA TYR A 76 4.50 17.98 7.95
C TYR A 76 3.67 18.92 7.08
N ASP A 77 2.34 18.79 7.09
CA ASP A 77 1.46 19.71 6.38
C ASP A 77 1.34 21.04 7.13
N SER A 78 1.32 22.14 6.37
CA SER A 78 0.86 23.42 6.93
C SER A 78 -0.57 23.28 7.48
N GLU A 79 -0.92 24.02 8.55
CA GLU A 79 -2.30 24.03 9.09
C GLU A 79 -3.36 24.35 8.02
N VAL A 80 -3.00 25.13 7.00
CA VAL A 80 -3.86 25.46 5.86
C VAL A 80 -4.07 24.25 4.94
N GLY A 81 -3.04 23.43 4.73
CA GLY A 81 -3.13 22.17 3.99
C GLY A 81 -4.01 21.14 4.71
N LEU A 82 -3.88 21.04 6.04
CA LEU A 82 -4.70 20.14 6.85
C LEU A 82 -6.19 20.52 6.81
N LYS A 83 -6.53 21.82 6.89
CA LYS A 83 -7.91 22.31 6.85
C LYS A 83 -8.63 22.12 5.50
N LYS A 84 -7.88 21.96 4.42
CA LYS A 84 -8.43 21.70 3.08
C LYS A 84 -8.59 20.22 2.77
N ASN A 85 -8.09 19.33 3.62
CA ASN A 85 -8.15 17.90 3.39
C ASN A 85 -9.46 17.33 3.95
N GLU A 86 -10.36 16.96 3.04
CA GLU A 86 -11.68 16.40 3.37
C GLU A 86 -11.58 15.12 4.20
N ALA A 87 -10.58 14.27 3.93
CA ALA A 87 -10.32 13.04 4.69
C ALA A 87 -10.03 13.33 6.17
N LEU A 88 -9.27 14.39 6.47
CA LEU A 88 -8.96 14.76 7.85
C LEU A 88 -10.18 15.35 8.56
N THR A 89 -11.00 16.13 7.85
CA THR A 89 -12.25 16.68 8.37
C THR A 89 -13.24 15.55 8.68
N GLN A 90 -13.35 14.56 7.79
CA GLN A 90 -14.20 13.40 7.97
C GLN A 90 -13.74 12.56 9.16
N ALA A 91 -12.45 12.22 9.27
CA ALA A 91 -11.90 11.47 10.39
C ALA A 91 -12.22 12.13 11.74
N LYS A 92 -12.03 13.46 11.82
CA LYS A 92 -12.35 14.25 13.02
C LYS A 92 -13.83 14.19 13.37
N SER A 93 -14.72 14.27 12.37
CA SER A 93 -16.17 14.20 12.60
C SER A 93 -16.63 12.82 13.08
N LEU A 94 -15.96 11.76 12.63
CA LEU A 94 -16.26 10.36 12.97
C LEU A 94 -15.57 9.89 14.27
N HIS A 95 -14.72 10.72 14.89
CA HIS A 95 -13.82 10.32 15.97
C HIS A 95 -12.90 9.14 15.61
N TRP A 96 -12.47 9.12 14.35
CA TRP A 96 -11.60 8.09 13.78
C TRP A 96 -10.13 8.53 13.77
N ASP A 97 -9.24 7.54 13.59
CA ASP A 97 -7.81 7.79 13.43
C ASP A 97 -7.49 8.28 12.01
N TYR A 98 -6.29 8.84 11.85
CA TYR A 98 -5.70 9.10 10.54
C TYR A 98 -4.87 7.89 10.13
N GLY A 99 -5.47 6.96 9.39
CA GLY A 99 -4.77 5.78 8.87
C GLY A 99 -3.90 6.15 7.67
N HIS A 100 -2.74 5.50 7.54
CA HIS A 100 -1.82 5.71 6.42
C HIS A 100 -1.99 4.59 5.38
N LEU A 101 -2.08 4.93 4.10
CA LEU A 101 -2.19 3.93 3.02
C LEU A 101 -0.82 3.32 2.68
N ALA A 102 0.16 4.18 2.39
CA ALA A 102 1.57 3.81 2.35
C ALA A 102 2.07 3.62 3.78
N ASN A 103 2.46 2.40 4.13
CA ASN A 103 2.83 2.00 5.48
C ASN A 103 3.93 2.90 6.06
N GLU A 104 3.60 3.68 7.09
CA GLU A 104 4.51 4.63 7.74
C GLU A 104 5.39 3.97 8.81
N LYS A 105 5.24 2.65 9.02
CA LYS A 105 6.08 1.85 9.91
C LYS A 105 7.30 1.26 9.19
N ILE A 106 7.39 1.37 7.87
CA ILE A 106 8.56 0.92 7.13
C ILE A 106 9.74 1.86 7.37
N THR A 107 10.90 1.33 7.74
CA THR A 107 12.14 2.11 7.75
C THR A 107 12.60 2.42 6.32
N SER A 108 12.31 3.63 5.84
CA SER A 108 12.79 4.12 4.53
C SER A 108 13.51 5.46 4.63
N ALA A 109 14.31 5.77 3.61
CA ALA A 109 15.05 7.03 3.52
C ALA A 109 14.13 8.26 3.49
N ASP A 110 12.90 8.11 2.99
CA ASP A 110 11.90 9.17 2.92
C ASP A 110 10.66 8.93 3.78
N ILE A 111 10.86 8.29 4.93
CA ILE A 111 9.78 8.00 5.87
C ILE A 111 8.92 9.22 6.27
N LYS A 112 9.45 10.44 6.14
CA LYS A 112 8.72 11.69 6.44
C LYS A 112 7.58 11.94 5.47
N SER A 113 7.75 11.62 4.18
CA SER A 113 6.73 11.88 3.17
C SER A 113 5.48 11.04 3.40
N ARG A 114 5.63 9.85 3.98
CA ARG A 114 4.53 8.98 4.40
C ARG A 114 3.63 9.59 5.48
N PHE A 115 4.08 10.62 6.21
CA PHE A 115 3.25 11.32 7.21
C PHE A 115 2.49 12.52 6.64
N LEU A 116 2.59 12.79 5.35
CA LEU A 116 1.86 13.88 4.69
C LEU A 116 0.40 13.51 4.50
N SER A 117 -0.47 14.52 4.54
CA SER A 117 -1.92 14.37 4.57
C SER A 117 -2.51 13.66 3.35
N PHE A 118 -1.78 13.64 2.23
CA PHE A 118 -2.20 12.90 1.04
C PHE A 118 -2.08 11.38 1.19
N ASN A 119 -1.27 10.89 2.14
CA ASN A 119 -1.22 9.47 2.51
C ASN A 119 -2.28 9.07 3.55
N ARG A 120 -3.01 10.05 4.11
CA ARG A 120 -3.91 9.83 5.23
C ARG A 120 -5.36 9.73 4.80
N VAL A 121 -6.06 8.77 5.39
CA VAL A 121 -7.49 8.51 5.22
C VAL A 121 -8.18 8.39 6.58
N PRO A 122 -9.48 8.70 6.70
CA PRO A 122 -10.22 8.36 7.91
C PRO A 122 -10.18 6.84 8.09
N MET A 123 -9.81 6.35 9.27
CA MET A 123 -9.79 4.92 9.55
C MET A 123 -10.28 4.62 10.98
N PRO A 124 -11.19 3.64 11.16
CA PRO A 124 -11.64 3.23 12.48
C PRO A 124 -10.46 2.87 13.40
N PRO A 125 -10.50 3.30 14.67
CA PRO A 125 -9.48 2.93 15.65
C PRO A 125 -9.26 1.42 15.80
N THR A 126 -10.33 0.64 15.65
CA THR A 126 -10.33 -0.82 15.71
C THR A 126 -9.56 -1.46 14.57
N LEU A 127 -9.46 -0.79 13.41
CA LEU A 127 -8.67 -1.27 12.27
C LEU A 127 -7.22 -0.79 12.31
N ASN A 128 -6.98 0.46 12.73
CA ASN A 128 -5.68 1.13 12.58
C ASN A 128 -4.67 0.85 13.71
N ARG A 129 -5.14 0.51 14.92
CA ARG A 129 -4.29 0.40 16.12
C ARG A 129 -3.66 -0.99 16.26
N SER A 130 -2.86 -1.21 17.32
CA SER A 130 -1.94 -2.35 17.50
C SER A 130 -2.50 -3.77 17.41
N GLU A 131 -3.81 -3.95 17.29
CA GLU A 131 -4.50 -5.25 17.17
C GLU A 131 -5.53 -5.24 16.02
N GLY A 132 -5.52 -4.18 15.22
CA GLY A 132 -6.43 -4.02 14.09
C GLY A 132 -5.88 -4.65 12.82
N VAL A 133 -6.80 -5.13 11.99
CA VAL A 133 -6.51 -5.82 10.71
C VAL A 133 -5.58 -5.00 9.81
N TRP A 134 -5.71 -3.67 9.77
CA TRP A 134 -4.82 -2.83 8.95
C TRP A 134 -3.38 -2.87 9.47
N ASN A 135 -3.20 -2.75 10.79
CA ASN A 135 -1.88 -2.83 11.40
C ASN A 135 -1.26 -4.22 11.27
N GLU A 136 -2.07 -5.29 11.34
CA GLU A 136 -1.60 -6.65 11.07
C GLU A 136 -1.14 -6.81 9.62
N LEU A 137 -1.88 -6.28 8.66
CA LEU A 137 -1.49 -6.27 7.24
C LEU A 137 -0.18 -5.51 7.00
N GLU A 138 0.03 -4.37 7.65
CA GLU A 138 1.30 -3.63 7.59
C GLU A 138 2.49 -4.42 8.15
N LYS A 139 2.30 -5.22 9.21
CA LYS A 139 3.36 -6.12 9.71
C LYS A 139 3.60 -7.25 8.73
N TYR A 140 2.51 -7.75 8.16
CA TYR A 140 2.48 -8.88 7.25
C TYR A 140 3.25 -8.60 5.96
N GLU A 141 3.10 -7.44 5.32
CA GLU A 141 3.87 -7.09 4.12
C GLU A 141 5.39 -7.09 4.34
N ILE A 142 5.87 -6.62 5.51
CA ILE A 142 7.31 -6.67 5.84
C ILE A 142 7.77 -8.11 6.07
N LYS A 143 6.94 -8.93 6.73
CA LYS A 143 7.23 -10.35 6.91
C LYS A 143 7.35 -11.05 5.56
N MET A 144 6.37 -10.84 4.67
CA MET A 144 6.33 -11.54 3.39
C MET A 144 7.40 -11.07 2.42
N ALA A 145 7.80 -9.79 2.47
CA ALA A 145 8.93 -9.32 1.68
C ALA A 145 10.23 -10.07 2.03
N LYS A 146 10.40 -10.50 3.28
CA LYS A 146 11.55 -11.32 3.70
C LYS A 146 11.48 -12.76 3.22
N GLU A 147 10.28 -13.28 3.02
CA GLU A 147 10.05 -14.67 2.62
C GLU A 147 10.04 -14.83 1.09
N LEU A 148 9.44 -13.89 0.37
CA LEU A 148 9.17 -13.98 -1.07
C LEU A 148 10.06 -13.08 -1.93
N GLY A 149 10.84 -12.18 -1.33
CA GLY A 149 11.54 -11.12 -2.06
C GLY A 149 10.73 -9.81 -2.11
N PRO A 150 11.19 -8.81 -2.88
CA PRO A 150 10.51 -7.53 -3.01
C PRO A 150 9.02 -7.66 -3.38
N LEU A 151 8.19 -6.83 -2.76
CA LEU A 151 6.75 -6.77 -2.99
C LEU A 151 6.37 -5.41 -3.54
N LYS A 152 5.55 -5.40 -4.60
CA LYS A 152 4.74 -4.25 -4.98
C LYS A 152 3.46 -4.27 -4.15
N VAL A 153 3.13 -3.15 -3.52
CA VAL A 153 1.98 -3.01 -2.63
C VAL A 153 1.06 -1.93 -3.16
N LEU A 154 -0.22 -2.26 -3.29
CA LEU A 154 -1.28 -1.30 -3.56
C LEU A 154 -2.22 -1.24 -2.37
N ALA A 155 -2.32 -0.08 -1.73
CA ALA A 155 -3.20 0.17 -0.61
C ALA A 155 -4.23 1.24 -1.01
N GLY A 156 -5.50 1.03 -0.72
CA GLY A 156 -6.52 2.01 -1.07
C GLY A 156 -7.68 2.09 -0.11
N TYR A 157 -8.43 3.17 -0.29
CA TYR A 157 -9.59 3.57 0.49
C TYR A 157 -10.67 4.06 -0.46
N SER A 158 -11.92 3.67 -0.20
CA SER A 158 -13.11 4.17 -0.88
C SER A 158 -14.21 4.51 0.13
N TYR A 159 -14.99 5.55 -0.15
CA TYR A 159 -16.24 5.83 0.53
C TYR A 159 -17.42 5.76 -0.44
N ASN A 160 -18.30 4.79 -0.22
CA ASN A 160 -19.54 4.67 -0.98
C ASN A 160 -20.63 5.52 -0.31
N ASN A 161 -21.04 6.60 -0.99
CA ASN A 161 -22.02 7.55 -0.46
C ASN A 161 -23.42 6.93 -0.25
N ASP A 162 -23.84 6.02 -1.13
CA ASP A 162 -25.18 5.45 -1.12
C ASP A 162 -25.38 4.50 0.07
N SER A 163 -24.41 3.63 0.31
CA SER A 163 -24.39 2.70 1.46
C SER A 163 -23.82 3.32 2.73
N LYS A 164 -23.24 4.53 2.64
CA LYS A 164 -22.47 5.20 3.71
C LYS A 164 -21.36 4.32 4.28
N GLN A 165 -20.76 3.48 3.43
CA GLN A 165 -19.80 2.48 3.83
C GLN A 165 -18.39 2.89 3.42
N HIS A 166 -17.45 2.71 4.35
CA HIS A 166 -16.02 2.86 4.10
C HIS A 166 -15.45 1.49 3.71
N TYR A 167 -14.57 1.47 2.72
CA TYR A 167 -13.84 0.27 2.31
C TYR A 167 -12.35 0.57 2.27
N TYR A 168 -11.55 -0.37 2.77
CA TYR A 168 -10.10 -0.36 2.66
C TYR A 168 -9.68 -1.62 1.94
N PHE A 169 -8.66 -1.53 1.11
CA PHE A 169 -8.10 -2.70 0.46
C PHE A 169 -6.59 -2.64 0.42
N LYS A 170 -5.96 -3.81 0.39
CA LYS A 170 -4.52 -3.93 0.23
C LYS A 170 -4.19 -5.14 -0.61
N ILE A 171 -3.29 -4.95 -1.56
CA ILE A 171 -2.87 -5.97 -2.51
C ILE A 171 -1.36 -6.02 -2.47
N TYR A 172 -0.86 -7.23 -2.42
CA TYR A 172 0.56 -7.52 -2.51
C TYR A 172 0.82 -8.35 -3.75
N ILE A 173 1.87 -7.98 -4.47
CA ILE A 173 2.30 -8.65 -5.69
C ILE A 173 3.81 -8.87 -5.57
N SER A 174 4.25 -10.13 -5.61
CA SER A 174 5.68 -10.46 -5.61
C SER A 174 6.30 -10.39 -7.01
N GLU A 175 7.63 -10.39 -7.09
CA GLU A 175 8.35 -10.50 -8.37
C GLU A 175 7.99 -11.76 -9.16
N HIS A 176 7.59 -12.83 -8.49
CA HIS A 176 7.13 -14.08 -9.11
C HIS A 176 5.63 -14.07 -9.43
N GLN A 177 5.01 -12.89 -9.46
CA GLN A 177 3.61 -12.68 -9.79
C GLN A 177 2.66 -13.46 -8.88
N THR A 178 3.11 -13.77 -7.65
CA THR A 178 2.21 -14.31 -6.64
C THR A 178 1.49 -13.16 -5.98
N THR A 179 0.20 -13.33 -5.69
CA THR A 179 -0.61 -12.26 -5.10
C THR A 179 -1.35 -12.68 -3.84
N ALA A 180 -1.61 -11.66 -3.03
CA ALA A 180 -2.54 -11.73 -1.92
C ALA A 180 -3.29 -10.40 -1.83
N SER A 181 -4.62 -10.47 -1.87
CA SER A 181 -5.50 -9.31 -1.91
C SER A 181 -6.48 -9.36 -0.73
N PHE A 182 -6.75 -8.20 -0.15
CA PHE A 182 -7.58 -8.05 1.04
C PHE A 182 -8.56 -6.91 0.87
N LEU A 183 -9.82 -7.11 1.30
CA LEU A 183 -10.89 -6.11 1.33
C LEU A 183 -11.52 -6.05 2.72
N ILE A 184 -11.52 -4.86 3.33
CA ILE A 184 -11.90 -4.62 4.72
C ILE A 184 -13.00 -3.55 4.75
N PRO A 185 -14.21 -3.89 5.24
CA PRO A 185 -15.25 -2.90 5.47
C PRO A 185 -14.97 -2.09 6.75
N GLY A 186 -15.18 -0.78 6.72
CA GLY A 186 -14.84 0.13 7.82
C GLY A 186 -15.76 0.08 9.05
N ASN A 187 -16.86 -0.65 8.98
CA ASN A 187 -17.69 -0.98 10.14
C ASN A 187 -17.23 -2.28 10.83
N TYR A 188 -16.17 -2.91 10.34
CA TYR A 188 -15.64 -4.13 10.93
C TYR A 188 -14.95 -3.85 12.26
N GLY A 189 -15.32 -4.63 13.27
CA GLY A 189 -14.85 -4.46 14.64
C GLY A 189 -13.55 -5.22 14.93
N GLU A 190 -13.54 -6.53 14.71
CA GLU A 190 -12.47 -7.44 15.14
C GLU A 190 -12.42 -8.67 14.22
N GLY A 191 -11.22 -9.17 13.93
CA GLY A 191 -11.01 -10.38 13.17
C GLY A 191 -9.58 -10.52 12.67
N SER A 192 -9.28 -11.69 12.10
CA SER A 192 -7.96 -11.97 11.54
C SER A 192 -7.90 -11.53 10.08
N ILE A 193 -6.71 -11.24 9.56
CA ILE A 193 -6.55 -10.87 8.15
C ILE A 193 -7.07 -11.95 7.17
N GLN A 194 -7.24 -13.21 7.60
CA GLN A 194 -7.85 -14.31 6.86
C GLN A 194 -9.28 -14.01 6.42
N SER A 195 -10.10 -13.40 7.28
CA SER A 195 -11.53 -13.14 7.00
C SER A 195 -11.74 -12.05 5.94
N HIS A 196 -10.66 -11.39 5.52
CA HIS A 196 -10.66 -10.28 4.57
C HIS A 196 -10.01 -10.62 3.24
N ILE A 197 -9.58 -11.87 3.05
CA ILE A 197 -9.07 -12.34 1.76
C ILE A 197 -10.09 -12.08 0.65
N SER A 198 -9.63 -11.52 -0.45
CA SER A 198 -10.46 -11.19 -1.62
C SER A 198 -9.63 -11.29 -2.91
N SER A 199 -10.21 -10.88 -4.03
CA SER A 199 -9.51 -10.69 -5.31
C SER A 199 -9.59 -9.23 -5.77
N MET A 200 -8.73 -8.85 -6.71
CA MET A 200 -8.80 -7.53 -7.35
C MET A 200 -10.18 -7.31 -8.00
N GLN A 201 -10.72 -8.34 -8.67
CA GLN A 201 -12.06 -8.29 -9.24
C GLN A 201 -13.14 -7.95 -8.19
N CYS A 202 -13.12 -8.61 -7.03
CA CYS A 202 -14.11 -8.37 -5.99
C CYS A 202 -13.97 -7.01 -5.33
N ILE A 203 -12.74 -6.51 -5.22
CA ILE A 203 -12.48 -5.14 -4.78
C ILE A 203 -13.16 -4.16 -5.74
N GLU A 204 -12.90 -4.22 -7.04
CA GLU A 204 -13.50 -3.30 -8.03
C GLU A 204 -15.04 -3.39 -8.06
N GLN A 205 -15.59 -4.60 -7.98
CA GLN A 205 -17.04 -4.80 -7.94
C GLN A 205 -17.67 -4.22 -6.67
N THR A 206 -17.02 -4.34 -5.52
CA THR A 206 -17.58 -3.87 -4.24
C THR A 206 -17.55 -2.35 -4.13
N ILE A 207 -16.49 -1.72 -4.64
CA ILE A 207 -16.35 -0.26 -4.60
C ILE A 207 -16.94 0.44 -5.83
N ASP A 208 -17.44 -0.34 -6.80
CA ASP A 208 -18.01 0.11 -8.08
C ASP A 208 -17.05 1.02 -8.87
N GLU A 209 -15.78 0.63 -8.96
CA GLU A 209 -14.76 1.41 -9.65
C GLU A 209 -13.65 0.52 -10.26
N SER A 210 -13.29 0.78 -11.52
CA SER A 210 -12.17 0.09 -12.20
C SER A 210 -10.80 0.65 -11.83
N ILE A 211 -10.20 0.22 -10.73
CA ILE A 211 -8.93 0.72 -10.21
C ILE A 211 -7.71 0.19 -10.97
N PHE A 212 -7.72 -1.07 -11.37
CA PHE A 212 -6.54 -1.77 -11.83
C PHE A 212 -6.29 -1.55 -13.32
N ASN A 213 -5.03 -1.49 -13.71
CA ASN A 213 -4.66 -1.37 -15.12
C ASN A 213 -4.76 -2.73 -15.82
N GLY A 214 -5.88 -3.00 -16.49
CA GLY A 214 -6.07 -4.23 -17.25
C GLY A 214 -5.11 -4.44 -18.44
N GLN A 215 -4.31 -3.43 -18.84
CA GLN A 215 -3.26 -3.58 -19.85
C GLN A 215 -1.92 -4.05 -19.26
N SER A 216 -1.75 -3.98 -17.94
CA SER A 216 -0.57 -4.49 -17.28
C SER A 216 -0.62 -6.00 -17.24
N ASN A 217 0.37 -6.68 -17.82
CA ASN A 217 0.46 -8.14 -17.77
C ASN A 217 0.40 -8.66 -16.33
N LEU A 218 1.09 -7.94 -15.43
CA LEU A 218 1.11 -8.28 -14.00
C LEU A 218 -0.28 -8.27 -13.40
N VAL A 219 -1.09 -7.24 -13.68
CA VAL A 219 -2.48 -7.15 -13.22
C VAL A 219 -3.33 -8.21 -13.90
N ALA A 220 -3.23 -8.34 -15.22
CA ALA A 220 -4.07 -9.24 -16.01
C ALA A 220 -3.93 -10.71 -15.58
N GLU A 221 -2.72 -11.15 -15.23
CA GLU A 221 -2.44 -12.52 -14.80
C GLU A 221 -2.96 -12.82 -13.39
N THR A 222 -3.08 -11.79 -12.53
CA THR A 222 -3.42 -11.96 -11.11
C THR A 222 -4.80 -11.39 -10.76
N TYR A 223 -5.54 -10.86 -11.72
CA TYR A 223 -6.77 -10.10 -11.48
C TYR A 223 -7.87 -10.89 -10.75
N ASN A 224 -7.93 -12.20 -11.02
CA ASN A 224 -8.90 -13.11 -10.42
C ASN A 224 -8.30 -13.95 -9.27
N ASP A 225 -7.06 -13.69 -8.87
CA ASP A 225 -6.38 -14.46 -7.85
C ASP A 225 -6.89 -14.10 -6.45
N PHE A 226 -7.00 -15.13 -5.60
CA PHE A 226 -7.32 -15.02 -4.18
C PHE A 226 -6.19 -15.69 -3.39
N ALA A 227 -5.68 -15.08 -2.34
CA ALA A 227 -4.85 -15.83 -1.39
C ALA A 227 -5.72 -16.91 -0.73
N PHE A 228 -5.23 -18.13 -0.49
CA PHE A 228 -6.03 -19.12 0.26
C PHE A 228 -5.97 -18.87 1.76
N THR A 229 -4.84 -18.36 2.23
CA THR A 229 -4.61 -17.90 3.59
C THR A 229 -3.57 -16.77 3.54
N PRO A 230 -3.36 -16.02 4.62
CA PRO A 230 -2.23 -15.11 4.72
C PRO A 230 -0.87 -15.81 4.75
N HIS A 231 -0.78 -17.12 4.60
CA HIS A 231 0.50 -17.81 4.41
C HIS A 231 0.56 -18.51 3.05
N VAL A 232 -0.53 -18.52 2.30
CA VAL A 232 -0.66 -19.22 1.03
C VAL A 232 -1.12 -18.22 -0.03
N TRP A 233 -0.17 -17.85 -0.87
CA TRP A 233 -0.35 -16.97 -2.00
C TRP A 233 -0.68 -17.78 -3.24
N THR A 234 -1.40 -17.17 -4.16
CA THR A 234 -1.71 -17.80 -5.44
C THR A 234 -0.84 -17.23 -6.53
N ALA A 235 -0.48 -18.10 -7.47
CA ALA A 235 0.06 -17.74 -8.77
C ALA A 235 -1.08 -17.90 -9.78
N GLY A 236 -1.12 -17.03 -10.79
CA GLY A 236 -2.21 -16.88 -11.75
C GLY A 236 -2.87 -18.18 -12.26
N ASN A 237 -4.13 -18.02 -12.67
CA ASN A 237 -5.07 -19.04 -13.18
C ASN A 237 -5.59 -20.05 -12.14
N ASN A 238 -6.42 -19.57 -11.22
CA ASN A 238 -7.43 -20.40 -10.56
C ASN A 238 -8.83 -20.11 -11.11
N ASP A 239 -9.57 -21.17 -11.42
CA ASP A 239 -10.95 -21.10 -11.89
C ASP A 239 -11.88 -20.52 -10.81
N ARG A 240 -12.37 -19.31 -11.10
CA ARG A 240 -13.59 -18.62 -10.61
C ARG A 240 -14.23 -19.13 -9.32
N LEU A 241 -14.03 -18.37 -8.23
CA LEU A 241 -15.00 -18.22 -7.15
C LEU A 241 -15.69 -16.86 -7.28
N GLY A 242 -17.00 -16.82 -7.09
CA GLY A 242 -17.77 -15.58 -7.10
C GLY A 242 -17.37 -14.64 -5.96
N CYS A 243 -17.66 -13.35 -6.11
CA CYS A 243 -17.43 -12.38 -5.06
C CYS A 243 -18.44 -12.54 -3.93
N GLU A 244 -18.15 -13.46 -3.02
CA GLU A 244 -18.84 -13.51 -1.74
C GLU A 244 -18.10 -12.57 -0.78
N VAL A 245 -18.73 -11.45 -0.47
CA VAL A 245 -18.28 -10.55 0.60
C VAL A 245 -18.46 -11.32 1.90
N GLY A 246 -17.35 -11.90 2.40
CA GLY A 246 -17.20 -12.57 3.70
C GLY A 246 -18.48 -12.93 4.44
N GLY A 247 -19.01 -14.11 4.16
CA GLY A 247 -19.88 -14.85 5.08
C GLY A 247 -19.19 -16.18 5.36
N ASP A 248 -18.84 -16.40 6.63
CA ASP A 248 -18.27 -17.61 7.25
C ASP A 248 -17.87 -18.77 6.30
N ILE A 249 -16.57 -19.03 6.20
CA ILE A 249 -16.03 -20.31 5.71
C ILE A 249 -16.30 -21.40 6.74
#